data_AF-A0AA47EN36-F1
#
_entry.id   AF-A0AA47EN36-F1
#
_cell.length_a   1.000
_cell.length_b   1.000
_cell.length_c   1.000
_cell.angle_alpha   90.00
_cell.angle_beta   90.00
_cell.angle_gamma   90.00
#
_symmetry.space_group_name_H-M   'P 1'
#
loop_
_entity.id
_entity.type
_entity.pdbx_description
1 polymer ?
#
loop_
_entity_poly.entity_id
_entity_poly.type
_entity_poly.pdbx_seq_one_letter_code
_entity_poly.pdbx_strand_id
1 'polypeptide(L)'
;MKKDVIVIAIYNNKGGIGKSTFAINLLHSLVTDFKKEDGTPYRCLAIDNDGQSNATLTLTGKSEDEISETTENTMFNLMTDEDVLAKDCVINTKFENIFLIPATDDHSDTPDAISNEMDNTRIMKEKIAPIKSEYDFIVIDCAPTKDRNVYNALFAADIVLSPMETQLFSRVGLRNLLKQVNKVNKKRETPLLHYVFLSKVDNRQKTNNQKVKENLQTVLLDDFIDKGISLLSLYVKSLDEGYTAINYPSDNRGKIEIRDLTQKILEKINEELI
;
A
#
# COMPACT_ATOMS: atom_id res chain seq x y z
N MET A 1 3.44 -24.38 -4.47
CA MET A 1 2.07 -23.94 -4.16
C MET A 1 1.96 -22.51 -4.66
N LYS A 2 1.24 -22.29 -5.76
CA LYS A 2 0.96 -20.93 -6.25
C LYS A 2 0.25 -20.20 -5.11
N LYS A 3 0.72 -19.01 -4.76
CA LYS A 3 0.14 -18.24 -3.67
C LYS A 3 -1.19 -17.67 -4.19
N ASP A 4 -2.31 -18.09 -3.62
CA ASP A 4 -3.63 -17.66 -4.09
C ASP A 4 -3.91 -16.17 -3.80
N VAL A 5 -3.21 -15.59 -2.82
CA VAL A 5 -3.29 -14.17 -2.48
C VAL A 5 -1.90 -13.54 -2.41
N ILE A 6 -1.80 -12.30 -2.85
CA ILE A 6 -0.59 -11.48 -2.73
C ILE A 6 -0.85 -10.32 -1.78
N VAL A 7 -0.06 -10.23 -0.69
CA VAL A 7 -0.14 -9.12 0.27
C VAL A 7 0.94 -8.08 -0.04
N ILE A 8 0.52 -6.85 -0.32
CA ILE A 8 1.36 -5.74 -0.73
C ILE A 8 1.29 -4.63 0.32
N ALA A 9 2.41 -4.28 0.95
CA ALA A 9 2.50 -3.10 1.80
C ALA A 9 3.02 -1.89 1.01
N ILE A 10 2.36 -0.73 1.13
CA ILE A 10 2.84 0.53 0.56
C ILE A 10 3.54 1.31 1.67
N TYR A 11 4.87 1.38 1.63
CA TYR A 11 5.63 1.94 2.76
C TYR A 11 6.82 2.80 2.37
N ASN A 12 6.94 3.92 3.07
CA ASN A 12 8.15 4.72 3.18
C ASN A 12 8.06 5.58 4.44
N ASN A 13 9.19 5.78 5.12
CA ASN A 13 9.26 6.59 6.34
C ASN A 13 9.19 8.11 6.11
N LYS A 14 8.96 8.56 4.87
CA LYS A 14 8.72 9.97 4.53
C LYS A 14 7.22 10.21 4.36
N GLY A 15 6.70 11.22 5.06
CA GLY A 15 5.34 11.73 4.88
C GLY A 15 5.16 12.45 3.53
N GLY A 16 3.94 12.49 3.03
CA GLY A 16 3.58 13.31 1.87
C GLY A 16 4.14 12.85 0.52
N ILE A 17 4.63 11.62 0.37
CA ILE A 17 5.18 11.12 -0.91
C ILE A 17 4.17 10.36 -1.78
N GLY A 18 2.89 10.36 -1.41
CA GLY A 18 1.81 9.72 -2.18
C GLY A 18 1.62 8.21 -1.89
N LYS A 19 1.83 7.75 -0.65
CA LYS A 19 1.59 6.35 -0.24
C LYS A 19 0.12 5.96 -0.39
N SER A 20 -0.77 6.63 0.34
CA SER A 20 -2.22 6.43 0.27
C SER A 20 -2.76 6.64 -1.14
N THR A 21 -2.33 7.72 -1.80
CA THR A 21 -2.66 7.98 -3.20
C THR A 21 -2.33 6.80 -4.09
N PHE A 22 -1.13 6.24 -3.98
CA PHE A 22 -0.74 5.10 -4.78
C PHE A 22 -1.49 3.83 -4.38
N ALA A 23 -1.66 3.54 -3.08
CA ALA A 23 -2.40 2.38 -2.59
C ALA A 23 -3.82 2.32 -3.18
N ILE A 24 -4.55 3.43 -3.12
CA ILE A 24 -5.92 3.55 -3.62
C ILE A 24 -5.97 3.39 -5.15
N ASN A 25 -5.06 4.05 -5.87
CA ASN A 25 -5.03 3.98 -7.33
C ASN A 25 -4.55 2.60 -7.83
N LEU A 26 -3.65 1.93 -7.12
CA LEU A 26 -3.22 0.56 -7.38
C LEU A 26 -4.41 -0.39 -7.26
N LEU A 27 -5.13 -0.35 -6.14
CA LEU A 27 -6.35 -1.14 -5.93
C LEU A 27 -7.34 -0.95 -7.08
N HIS A 28 -7.62 0.31 -7.43
CA HIS A 28 -8.60 0.60 -8.47
C HIS A 28 -8.12 0.16 -9.86
N SER A 29 -6.83 0.30 -10.18
CA SER A 29 -6.28 -0.19 -11.44
C SER A 29 -6.32 -1.71 -11.50
N LEU A 30 -5.99 -2.42 -10.42
CA LEU A 30 -6.09 -3.88 -10.35
C LEU A 30 -7.49 -4.38 -10.71
N VAL A 31 -8.55 -3.80 -10.15
CA VAL A 31 -9.93 -4.28 -10.39
C VAL A 31 -10.53 -3.82 -11.72
N THR A 32 -10.01 -2.76 -12.35
CA THR A 32 -10.59 -2.18 -13.58
C THR A 32 -9.77 -2.39 -14.85
N ASP A 33 -8.45 -2.29 -14.77
CA ASP A 33 -7.56 -2.36 -15.94
C ASP A 33 -7.05 -3.79 -16.18
N PHE A 34 -7.12 -4.66 -15.17
CA PHE A 34 -6.62 -6.03 -15.21
C PHE A 34 -7.70 -7.04 -14.84
N LYS A 35 -7.51 -8.28 -15.28
CA LYS A 35 -8.44 -9.39 -15.05
C LYS A 35 -7.67 -10.67 -14.76
N LYS A 36 -8.35 -11.58 -14.08
CA LYS A 36 -7.91 -12.97 -13.93
C LYS A 36 -7.93 -13.71 -15.26
N GLU A 37 -7.27 -14.85 -15.31
CA GLU A 37 -7.25 -15.74 -16.48
C GLU A 37 -8.65 -16.16 -16.94
N ASP A 38 -9.59 -16.30 -15.99
CA ASP A 38 -11.00 -16.63 -16.25
C ASP A 38 -11.85 -15.43 -16.72
N GLY A 39 -11.26 -14.24 -16.85
CA GLY A 39 -11.92 -13.02 -17.28
C GLY A 39 -12.70 -12.27 -16.20
N THR A 40 -12.68 -12.76 -14.95
CA THR A 40 -13.32 -12.07 -13.81
C THR A 40 -12.41 -10.96 -13.24
N PRO A 41 -12.98 -9.90 -12.65
CA PRO A 41 -12.19 -8.85 -11.99
C PRO A 41 -11.49 -9.41 -10.76
N TYR A 42 -10.32 -8.84 -10.44
CA TYR A 42 -9.67 -9.11 -9.16
C TYR A 42 -10.54 -8.64 -8.00
N ARG A 43 -10.46 -9.37 -6.90
CA ARG A 43 -11.10 -9.04 -5.62
C ARG A 43 -10.01 -8.57 -4.67
N CYS A 44 -10.11 -7.34 -4.18
CA CYS A 44 -9.04 -6.69 -3.43
C CYS A 44 -9.50 -6.23 -2.05
N LEU A 45 -8.67 -6.45 -1.03
CA LEU A 45 -8.84 -5.88 0.29
C LEU A 45 -7.83 -4.74 0.50
N ALA A 46 -8.33 -3.56 0.82
CA ALA A 46 -7.54 -2.47 1.37
C ALA A 46 -7.46 -2.62 2.89
N ILE A 47 -6.28 -2.38 3.46
CA ILE A 47 -6.11 -2.21 4.90
C ILE A 47 -5.51 -0.83 5.11
N ASP A 48 -6.25 0.07 5.73
CA ASP A 48 -5.72 1.35 6.16
C ASP A 48 -4.95 1.14 7.48
N ASN A 49 -3.64 1.36 7.45
CA ASN A 49 -2.74 1.18 8.60
C ASN A 49 -2.05 2.52 8.93
N ASP A 50 -2.82 3.60 8.82
CA ASP A 50 -2.45 4.96 9.19
C ASP A 50 -3.62 5.59 9.97
N GLY A 51 -3.37 6.05 11.20
CA GLY A 51 -4.40 6.72 12.01
C GLY A 51 -4.88 8.06 11.42
N GLN A 52 -4.25 8.55 10.36
CA GLN A 52 -4.76 9.69 9.58
C GLN A 52 -5.89 9.31 8.62
N SER A 53 -6.21 8.02 8.49
CA SER A 53 -7.43 7.51 7.84
C SER A 53 -7.61 7.91 6.35
N ASN A 54 -6.55 8.37 5.68
CA ASN A 54 -6.64 8.94 4.34
C ASN A 54 -7.20 7.94 3.31
N ALA A 55 -6.80 6.66 3.40
CA ALA A 55 -7.32 5.63 2.51
C ALA A 55 -8.77 5.32 2.84
N THR A 56 -9.12 5.25 4.12
CA THR A 56 -10.48 5.02 4.62
C THR A 56 -11.46 6.07 4.12
N LEU A 57 -11.17 7.36 4.34
CA LEU A 57 -12.03 8.46 3.93
C LEU A 57 -12.20 8.50 2.41
N THR A 58 -11.11 8.28 1.67
CA THR A 58 -11.19 8.30 0.19
C THR A 58 -12.02 7.12 -0.34
N LEU A 59 -11.74 5.89 0.11
CA LEU A 59 -12.37 4.68 -0.42
C LEU A 59 -13.86 4.60 -0.08
N THR A 60 -14.25 5.12 1.08
CA THR A 60 -15.65 5.15 1.50
C THR A 60 -16.39 6.39 1.01
N GLY A 61 -15.70 7.53 0.87
CA GLY A 61 -16.33 8.83 0.66
C GLY A 61 -17.08 9.36 1.90
N LYS A 62 -16.80 8.79 3.08
CA LYS A 62 -17.37 9.17 4.37
C LYS A 62 -16.41 10.04 5.17
N SER A 63 -16.93 10.82 6.12
CA SER A 63 -16.15 11.45 7.18
C SER A 63 -15.70 10.44 8.23
N GLU A 64 -14.76 10.84 9.10
CA GLU A 64 -14.30 9.99 10.20
C GLU A 64 -15.40 9.73 11.24
N ASP A 65 -16.25 10.73 11.50
CA ASP A 65 -17.44 10.58 12.36
C ASP A 65 -18.40 9.54 11.77
N GLU A 66 -18.68 9.60 10.47
CA GLU A 66 -19.54 8.63 9.79
C GLU A 66 -18.94 7.22 9.82
N ILE A 67 -17.62 7.07 9.73
CA ILE A 67 -16.95 5.76 9.88
C ILE A 67 -17.15 5.22 11.29
N SER A 68 -16.92 6.06 12.30
CA SER A 68 -17.06 5.71 13.72
C SER A 68 -18.51 5.36 14.10
N GLU A 69 -19.49 6.00 13.49
CA GLU A 69 -20.91 5.71 13.71
C GLU A 69 -21.40 4.44 12.97
N THR A 70 -20.78 4.09 11.84
CA THR A 70 -21.26 3.02 10.95
C THR A 70 -20.44 1.75 10.96
N THR A 71 -19.33 1.72 11.71
CA THR A 71 -18.43 0.57 11.79
C THR A 71 -18.20 0.21 13.26
N GLU A 72 -18.47 -1.05 13.62
CA GLU A 72 -18.27 -1.52 14.99
C GLU A 72 -16.77 -1.72 15.32
N ASN A 73 -15.99 -2.23 14.36
CA ASN A 73 -14.59 -2.56 14.56
C ASN A 73 -13.71 -1.97 13.45
N THR A 74 -12.67 -1.24 13.83
CA THR A 74 -11.66 -0.69 12.93
C THR A 74 -10.32 -1.44 13.07
N MET A 75 -9.30 -0.98 12.37
CA MET A 75 -7.93 -1.48 12.48
C MET A 75 -7.42 -1.47 13.93
N PHE A 76 -7.81 -0.47 14.74
CA PHE A 76 -7.42 -0.41 16.15
C PHE A 76 -7.97 -1.62 16.92
N ASN A 77 -9.28 -1.89 16.82
CA ASN A 77 -9.91 -3.03 17.48
C ASN A 77 -9.29 -4.35 17.00
N LEU A 78 -9.09 -4.50 15.69
CA LEU A 78 -8.50 -5.71 15.10
C LEU A 78 -7.11 -6.02 15.67
N MET A 79 -6.32 -5.00 15.98
CA MET A 79 -4.96 -5.16 16.49
C MET A 79 -4.88 -5.33 18.00
N THR A 80 -5.87 -4.85 18.74
CA THR A 80 -5.81 -4.73 20.22
C THR A 80 -6.73 -5.69 20.96
N ASP A 81 -7.79 -6.18 20.31
CA ASP A 81 -8.73 -7.12 20.89
C ASP A 81 -8.54 -8.51 20.27
N GLU A 82 -8.25 -9.52 21.10
CA GLU A 82 -8.03 -10.90 20.66
C GLU A 82 -9.28 -11.52 20.01
N ASP A 83 -10.47 -11.14 20.47
CA ASP A 83 -11.76 -11.72 20.03
C ASP A 83 -12.24 -11.13 18.70
N VAL A 84 -11.74 -9.96 18.30
CA VAL A 84 -12.11 -9.31 17.04
C VAL A 84 -11.48 -10.04 15.85
N LEU A 85 -12.32 -10.55 14.94
CA LEU A 85 -11.88 -11.24 13.73
C LEU A 85 -11.81 -10.27 12.56
N ALA A 86 -10.82 -10.45 11.67
CA ALA A 86 -10.63 -9.55 10.53
C ALA A 86 -11.86 -9.42 9.63
N LYS A 87 -12.63 -10.51 9.44
CA LYS A 87 -13.88 -10.51 8.66
C LYS A 87 -14.94 -9.55 9.21
N ASP A 88 -14.95 -9.30 10.52
CA ASP A 88 -15.94 -8.47 11.20
C ASP A 88 -15.56 -6.98 11.14
N CYS A 89 -14.35 -6.68 10.67
CA CYS A 89 -13.86 -5.32 10.39
C CYS A 89 -14.00 -4.93 8.90
N VAL A 90 -14.33 -5.89 8.02
CA VAL A 90 -14.38 -5.62 6.57
C VAL A 90 -15.66 -4.87 6.21
N ILE A 91 -15.50 -3.71 5.58
CA ILE A 91 -16.58 -2.91 5.01
C ILE A 91 -16.49 -2.83 3.48
N ASN A 92 -17.63 -2.58 2.83
CA ASN A 92 -17.67 -2.27 1.41
C ASN A 92 -17.17 -0.84 1.18
N THR A 93 -16.38 -0.66 0.11
CA THR A 93 -16.07 0.67 -0.41
C THR A 93 -17.11 1.10 -1.45
N LYS A 94 -17.01 2.33 -1.95
CA LYS A 94 -17.83 2.76 -3.11
C LYS A 94 -17.36 2.17 -4.45
N PHE A 95 -16.23 1.45 -4.46
CA PHE A 95 -15.67 0.83 -5.65
C PHE A 95 -15.95 -0.68 -5.64
N GLU A 96 -16.53 -1.19 -6.72
CA GLU A 96 -16.81 -2.62 -6.84
C GLU A 96 -15.53 -3.47 -6.75
N ASN A 97 -15.63 -4.62 -6.06
CA ASN A 97 -14.53 -5.55 -5.80
C ASN A 97 -13.36 -4.98 -4.97
N ILE A 98 -13.50 -3.79 -4.39
CA ILE A 98 -12.57 -3.26 -3.39
C ILE A 98 -13.30 -3.22 -2.04
N PHE A 99 -12.73 -3.93 -1.08
CA PHE A 99 -13.17 -4.00 0.31
C PHE A 99 -12.16 -3.29 1.20
N LEU A 100 -12.52 -2.96 2.43
CA LEU A 100 -11.67 -2.16 3.32
C LEU A 100 -11.74 -2.65 4.76
N ILE A 101 -10.59 -2.76 5.42
CA ILE A 101 -10.49 -2.66 6.88
C ILE A 101 -10.11 -1.21 7.20
N PRO A 102 -11.03 -0.42 7.79
CA PRO A 102 -10.84 1.02 7.97
C PRO A 102 -9.95 1.31 9.17
N ALA A 103 -9.33 2.50 9.18
CA ALA A 103 -8.68 3.09 10.34
C ALA A 103 -9.37 4.39 10.75
N THR A 104 -9.17 4.74 12.01
CA THR A 104 -9.58 5.96 12.70
C THR A 104 -8.39 6.46 13.52
N ASP A 105 -8.46 7.69 14.05
CA ASP A 105 -7.37 8.34 14.81
C ASP A 105 -6.78 7.48 15.93
N ASP A 106 -7.64 6.71 16.62
CA ASP A 106 -7.27 5.77 17.70
C ASP A 106 -6.25 4.70 17.27
N HIS A 107 -6.16 4.36 15.98
CA HIS A 107 -5.14 3.44 15.47
C HIS A 107 -3.70 3.94 15.71
N SER A 108 -3.53 5.24 15.96
CA SER A 108 -2.26 5.84 16.39
C SER A 108 -1.80 5.32 17.75
N ASP A 109 -2.73 4.86 18.61
CA ASP A 109 -2.45 4.33 19.96
C ASP A 109 -2.16 2.82 19.96
N THR A 110 -2.42 2.12 18.85
CA THR A 110 -2.17 0.68 18.70
C THR A 110 -0.78 0.26 19.19
N PRO A 111 0.34 0.93 18.84
CA PRO A 111 1.67 0.51 19.27
C PRO A 111 1.87 0.45 20.79
N ASP A 112 1.16 1.29 21.54
CA ASP A 112 1.20 1.33 23.00
C ASP A 112 0.27 0.26 23.60
N ALA A 113 -0.93 0.10 23.04
CA ALA A 113 -1.90 -0.91 23.45
C ALA A 113 -1.33 -2.35 23.34
N ILE A 114 -0.63 -2.67 22.26
CA ILE A 114 -0.04 -4.01 22.05
C ILE A 114 1.37 -4.16 22.64
N SER A 115 1.85 -3.19 23.42
CA SER A 115 3.27 -3.12 23.82
C SER A 115 3.73 -4.31 24.68
N ASN A 116 2.81 -4.89 25.47
CA ASN A 116 3.06 -6.05 26.34
C ASN A 116 2.89 -7.40 25.62
N GLU A 117 2.39 -7.41 24.39
CA GLU A 117 2.22 -8.64 23.63
C GLU A 117 3.57 -9.25 23.24
N MET A 118 3.68 -10.57 23.41
CA MET A 118 4.95 -11.30 23.25
C MET A 118 5.49 -11.20 21.81
N ASP A 119 4.61 -11.28 20.80
CA ASP A 119 4.94 -11.04 19.39
C ASP A 119 4.13 -9.88 18.79
N ASN A 120 4.27 -8.71 19.41
CA ASN A 120 3.64 -7.46 18.97
C ASN A 120 4.05 -6.94 17.58
N THR A 121 4.77 -7.74 16.77
CA THR A 121 5.13 -7.42 15.39
C THR A 121 4.47 -8.32 14.35
N ARG A 122 3.71 -9.34 14.76
CA ARG A 122 3.08 -10.31 13.83
C ARG A 122 1.56 -10.44 13.99
N ILE A 123 0.95 -9.69 14.90
CA ILE A 123 -0.51 -9.66 15.13
C ILE A 123 -1.30 -9.52 13.83
N MET A 124 -0.98 -8.52 12.98
CA MET A 124 -1.71 -8.33 11.72
C MET A 124 -1.62 -9.55 10.80
N LYS A 125 -0.44 -10.19 10.72
CA LYS A 125 -0.23 -11.38 9.90
C LYS A 125 -1.14 -12.52 10.33
N GLU A 126 -1.31 -12.70 11.62
CA GLU A 126 -2.17 -13.73 12.22
C GLU A 126 -3.64 -13.39 12.02
N LYS A 127 -4.05 -12.14 12.30
CA LYS A 127 -5.43 -11.68 12.18
C LYS A 127 -5.98 -11.76 10.76
N ILE A 128 -5.18 -11.46 9.73
CA ILE A 128 -5.65 -11.52 8.33
C ILE A 128 -5.57 -12.92 7.72
N ALA A 129 -4.83 -13.86 8.34
CA ALA A 129 -4.62 -15.19 7.76
C ALA A 129 -5.94 -15.96 7.46
N PRO A 130 -6.99 -15.90 8.28
CA PRO A 130 -8.24 -16.60 8.01
C PRO A 130 -9.03 -16.09 6.80
N ILE A 131 -8.87 -14.81 6.42
CA ILE A 131 -9.62 -14.18 5.32
C ILE A 131 -8.82 -14.12 4.02
N LYS A 132 -7.54 -14.56 4.03
CA LYS A 132 -6.62 -14.42 2.90
C LYS A 132 -7.15 -15.03 1.61
N SER A 133 -7.83 -16.19 1.69
CA SER A 133 -8.37 -16.89 0.53
C SER A 133 -9.57 -16.22 -0.14
N GLU A 134 -10.13 -15.15 0.45
CA GLU A 134 -11.28 -14.43 -0.11
C GLU A 134 -10.89 -13.34 -1.10
N TYR A 135 -9.58 -13.05 -1.22
CA TYR A 135 -9.05 -11.95 -2.00
C TYR A 135 -7.89 -12.42 -2.89
N ASP A 136 -7.75 -11.81 -4.05
CA ASP A 136 -6.60 -12.01 -4.93
C ASP A 136 -5.43 -11.11 -4.48
N PHE A 137 -5.74 -9.91 -3.99
CA PHE A 137 -4.77 -8.95 -3.47
C PHE A 137 -5.21 -8.34 -2.14
N ILE A 138 -4.27 -8.19 -1.21
CA ILE A 138 -4.44 -7.36 -0.01
C ILE A 138 -3.42 -6.23 -0.09
N VAL A 139 -3.87 -4.97 -0.09
CA VAL A 139 -3.01 -3.79 -0.14
C VAL A 139 -3.08 -3.05 1.19
N ILE A 140 -1.94 -2.92 1.88
CA ILE A 140 -1.83 -2.25 3.18
C ILE A 140 -1.22 -0.86 2.97
N ASP A 141 -1.97 0.20 3.27
CA ASP A 141 -1.45 1.58 3.27
C ASP A 141 -0.83 1.91 4.62
N CYS A 142 0.49 2.08 4.66
CA CYS A 142 1.20 2.26 5.93
C CYS A 142 1.44 3.73 6.26
N ALA A 143 1.32 4.08 7.55
CA ALA A 143 1.80 5.35 8.08
C ALA A 143 3.30 5.62 7.77
N PRO A 144 3.74 6.90 7.70
CA PRO A 144 5.13 7.26 7.48
C PRO A 144 6.04 7.07 8.72
N THR A 145 5.76 6.08 9.57
CA THR A 145 6.42 5.88 10.87
C THR A 145 7.42 4.72 10.82
N LYS A 146 7.98 4.37 11.99
CA LYS A 146 8.92 3.25 12.20
C LYS A 146 8.53 2.42 13.43
N ASP A 147 7.24 2.35 13.70
CA ASP A 147 6.65 1.75 14.89
C ASP A 147 6.10 0.33 14.61
N ARG A 148 5.41 -0.23 15.61
CA ARG A 148 4.83 -1.57 15.55
C ARG A 148 3.74 -1.71 14.49
N ASN A 149 2.99 -0.66 14.15
CA ASN A 149 1.97 -0.73 13.09
C ASN A 149 2.64 -1.03 11.74
N VAL A 150 3.74 -0.33 11.44
CA VAL A 150 4.51 -0.59 10.22
C VAL A 150 5.16 -1.97 10.24
N TYR A 151 5.77 -2.40 11.36
CA TYR A 151 6.36 -3.73 11.43
C TYR A 151 5.31 -4.83 11.20
N ASN A 152 4.12 -4.71 11.79
CA ASN A 152 3.01 -5.64 11.56
C ASN A 152 2.64 -5.75 10.08
N ALA A 153 2.52 -4.62 9.38
CA ALA A 153 2.27 -4.62 7.93
C ALA A 153 3.39 -5.32 7.14
N LEU A 154 4.66 -5.01 7.45
CA LEU A 154 5.81 -5.62 6.76
C LEU A 154 5.97 -7.12 7.05
N PHE A 155 5.57 -7.60 8.23
CA PHE A 155 5.53 -9.03 8.55
C PHE A 155 4.33 -9.74 7.90
N ALA A 156 3.21 -9.06 7.71
CA ALA A 156 2.04 -9.58 7.00
C ALA A 156 2.23 -9.65 5.48
N ALA A 157 3.02 -8.72 4.92
CA ALA A 157 3.24 -8.56 3.50
C ALA A 157 4.17 -9.61 2.88
N ASP A 158 3.97 -9.80 1.58
CA ASP A 158 4.80 -10.58 0.67
C ASP A 158 5.73 -9.67 -0.13
N ILE A 159 5.22 -8.48 -0.48
CA ILE A 159 5.94 -7.43 -1.18
C ILE A 159 5.75 -6.12 -0.43
N VAL A 160 6.80 -5.32 -0.35
CA VAL A 160 6.71 -3.91 0.01
C VAL A 160 7.04 -3.05 -1.21
N LEU A 161 6.12 -2.15 -1.55
CA LEU A 161 6.30 -1.14 -2.58
C LEU A 161 6.61 0.19 -1.90
N SER A 162 7.72 0.81 -2.29
CA SER A 162 8.19 2.05 -1.68
C SER A 162 8.24 3.18 -2.70
N PRO A 163 7.25 4.10 -2.70
CA PRO A 163 7.35 5.33 -3.47
C PRO A 163 8.54 6.16 -2.96
N MET A 164 9.21 6.88 -3.86
CA MET A 164 10.31 7.78 -3.53
C MET A 164 10.31 9.03 -4.41
N GLU A 165 10.61 10.19 -3.84
CA GLU A 165 10.72 11.45 -4.59
C GLU A 165 12.12 11.66 -5.18
N THR A 166 12.18 12.30 -6.35
CA THR A 166 13.45 12.58 -7.06
C THR A 166 14.35 13.57 -6.32
N GLN A 167 13.77 14.50 -5.56
CA GLN A 167 14.50 15.49 -4.76
C GLN A 167 15.23 14.86 -3.55
N LEU A 168 14.88 13.62 -3.19
CA LEU A 168 15.45 12.86 -2.08
C LEU A 168 16.34 11.71 -2.53
N PHE A 169 17.25 12.01 -3.45
CA PHE A 169 18.56 11.37 -3.44
C PHE A 169 19.41 11.73 -2.21
N SER A 170 18.81 11.96 -1.04
CA SER A 170 19.58 11.77 0.19
C SER A 170 19.77 10.25 0.28
N ARG A 171 20.97 9.76 -0.03
CA ARG A 171 21.37 8.35 0.17
C ARG A 171 20.91 7.81 1.53
N VAL A 172 20.73 8.71 2.50
CA VAL A 172 20.14 8.48 3.83
C VAL A 172 18.72 7.94 3.78
N GLY A 173 17.80 8.51 2.99
CA GLY A 173 16.40 8.06 2.88
C GLY A 173 16.31 6.63 2.37
N LEU A 174 16.91 6.36 1.21
CA LEU A 174 16.99 5.01 0.64
C LEU A 174 17.68 4.03 1.60
N ARG A 175 18.81 4.42 2.19
CA ARG A 175 19.53 3.58 3.17
C ARG A 175 18.67 3.27 4.39
N ASN A 176 17.89 4.22 4.89
CA ASN A 176 16.99 4.00 6.03
C ASN A 176 15.85 3.06 5.67
N LEU A 177 15.27 3.21 4.49
CA LEU A 177 14.25 2.32 3.96
C LEU A 177 14.79 0.88 3.82
N LEU A 178 15.92 0.70 3.12
CA LEU A 178 16.58 -0.60 2.96
C LEU A 178 16.96 -1.22 4.30
N LYS A 179 17.41 -0.43 5.27
CA LYS A 179 17.70 -0.91 6.64
C LYS A 179 16.46 -1.47 7.33
N GLN A 180 15.29 -0.88 7.12
CA GLN A 180 14.03 -1.35 7.73
C GLN A 180 13.63 -2.71 7.17
N VAL A 181 13.56 -2.82 5.85
CA VAL A 181 13.22 -4.07 5.15
C VAL A 181 14.22 -5.17 5.52
N ASN A 182 15.52 -4.86 5.54
CA ASN A 182 16.54 -5.81 5.95
C ASN A 182 16.39 -6.29 7.41
N LYS A 183 15.90 -5.45 8.34
CA LYS A 183 15.61 -5.90 9.71
C LYS A 183 14.46 -6.90 9.75
N VAL A 184 13.44 -6.69 8.92
CA VAL A 184 12.30 -7.61 8.78
C VAL A 184 12.77 -8.93 8.15
N ASN A 185 13.54 -8.88 7.05
CA ASN A 185 14.06 -10.06 6.35
C ASN A 185 14.96 -10.93 7.21
N LYS A 186 15.74 -10.36 8.15
CA LYS A 186 16.52 -11.14 9.13
C LYS A 186 15.68 -12.00 10.07
N LYS A 187 14.37 -11.74 10.18
CA LYS A 187 13.42 -12.41 11.07
C LYS A 187 12.34 -13.20 10.31
N ARG A 188 12.52 -13.42 9.01
CA ARG A 188 11.59 -14.14 8.14
C ARG A 188 12.31 -15.30 7.47
N GLU A 189 11.59 -16.40 7.28
CA GLU A 189 12.06 -17.54 6.49
C GLU A 189 12.01 -17.23 4.99
N THR A 190 10.91 -16.64 4.54
CA THR A 190 10.75 -16.14 3.17
C THR A 190 11.00 -14.63 3.13
N PRO A 191 11.94 -14.15 2.30
CA PRO A 191 12.23 -12.73 2.21
C PRO A 191 10.99 -11.94 1.76
N LEU A 192 10.78 -10.79 2.39
CA LEU A 192 9.92 -9.72 1.90
C LEU A 192 10.59 -9.11 0.67
N LEU A 193 9.94 -9.23 -0.47
CA LEU A 193 10.38 -8.62 -1.73
C LEU A 193 10.19 -7.10 -1.62
N HIS A 194 11.16 -6.33 -2.10
CA HIS A 194 11.14 -4.87 -1.95
C HIS A 194 11.33 -4.19 -3.28
N TYR A 195 10.29 -3.52 -3.76
CA TYR A 195 10.38 -2.73 -4.98
C TYR A 195 10.25 -1.24 -4.68
N VAL A 196 11.10 -0.46 -5.35
CA VAL A 196 11.12 1.00 -5.25
C VAL A 196 10.71 1.59 -6.57
N PHE A 197 9.87 2.62 -6.53
CA PHE A 197 9.47 3.36 -7.72
C PHE A 197 9.47 4.87 -7.42
N LEU A 198 9.53 5.67 -8.48
CA LEU A 198 9.52 7.12 -8.33
C LEU A 198 8.09 7.65 -8.21
N SER A 199 7.88 8.55 -7.24
CA SER A 199 6.64 9.26 -7.01
C SER A 199 6.86 10.77 -7.05
N LYS A 200 5.78 11.50 -7.35
CA LYS A 200 5.77 12.96 -7.48
C LYS A 200 6.89 13.48 -8.39
N VAL A 201 7.09 12.80 -9.52
CA VAL A 201 8.14 13.17 -10.49
C VAL A 201 7.77 14.49 -11.17
N ASP A 202 8.60 15.53 -10.98
CA ASP A 202 8.47 16.77 -11.73
C ASP A 202 9.09 16.60 -13.13
N ASN A 203 8.24 16.37 -14.13
CA ASN A 203 8.65 16.13 -15.53
C ASN A 203 9.38 17.31 -16.19
N ARG A 204 9.34 18.51 -15.59
CA ARG A 204 10.11 19.66 -16.08
C ARG A 204 11.61 19.46 -15.82
N GLN A 205 11.97 18.65 -14.81
CA GLN A 205 13.35 18.40 -14.39
C GLN A 205 13.97 17.17 -15.08
N LYS A 206 13.85 17.07 -16.42
CA LYS A 206 14.23 15.86 -17.19
C LYS A 206 15.62 15.33 -16.87
N THR A 207 16.64 16.20 -16.91
CA THR A 207 18.05 15.81 -16.67
C THR A 207 18.26 15.29 -15.24
N ASN A 208 17.63 15.92 -14.25
CA ASN A 208 17.74 15.46 -12.87
C ASN A 208 17.05 14.11 -12.69
N ASN A 209 15.83 13.97 -13.21
CA ASN A 209 15.07 12.72 -13.14
C ASN A 209 15.82 11.55 -13.79
N GLN A 210 16.49 11.78 -14.92
CA GLN A 210 17.29 10.76 -15.59
C GLN A 210 18.47 10.30 -14.73
N LYS A 211 19.26 11.23 -14.17
CA LYS A 211 20.37 10.90 -13.26
C LYS A 211 19.90 10.12 -12.03
N VAL A 212 18.76 10.52 -11.48
CA VAL A 212 18.11 9.85 -10.34
C VAL A 212 17.76 8.40 -10.71
N LYS A 213 17.10 8.19 -11.84
CA LYS A 213 16.75 6.85 -12.34
C LYS A 213 17.98 5.96 -12.54
N GLU A 214 19.01 6.45 -13.22
CA GLU A 214 20.26 5.71 -13.46
C GLU A 214 20.94 5.28 -12.15
N ASN A 215 20.98 6.19 -11.17
CA ASN A 215 21.53 5.88 -9.86
C ASN A 215 20.70 4.85 -9.09
N LEU A 216 19.36 4.93 -9.14
CA LEU A 216 18.49 3.94 -8.49
C LEU A 216 18.65 2.58 -9.15
N GLN A 217 18.65 2.53 -10.48
CA GLN A 217 18.87 1.30 -11.24
C GLN A 217 20.22 0.66 -10.88
N THR A 218 21.27 1.46 -10.65
CA THR A 218 22.58 0.95 -10.25
C THR A 218 22.59 0.38 -8.82
N VAL A 219 21.88 1.02 -7.89
CA VAL A 219 21.90 0.65 -6.47
C VAL A 219 20.93 -0.49 -6.15
N LEU A 220 19.77 -0.50 -6.80
CA LEU A 220 18.67 -1.41 -6.54
C LEU A 220 18.56 -2.52 -7.57
N LEU A 221 19.21 -2.38 -8.74
CA LEU A 221 19.16 -3.38 -9.80
C LEU A 221 17.70 -3.71 -10.16
N ASP A 222 17.31 -4.97 -10.00
CA ASP A 222 15.96 -5.45 -10.29
C ASP A 222 14.92 -5.00 -9.25
N ASP A 223 15.34 -4.48 -8.09
CA ASP A 223 14.42 -3.93 -7.09
C ASP A 223 13.87 -2.55 -7.50
N PHE A 224 14.42 -1.92 -8.54
CA PHE A 224 13.88 -0.66 -9.08
C PHE A 224 12.85 -0.90 -10.18
N ILE A 225 11.70 -0.25 -10.06
CA ILE A 225 10.69 -0.16 -11.11
C ILE A 225 10.86 1.17 -11.83
N ASP A 226 11.32 1.14 -13.08
CA ASP A 226 11.46 2.33 -13.94
C ASP A 226 10.12 2.80 -14.54
N LYS A 227 9.08 2.78 -13.71
CA LYS A 227 7.78 3.41 -13.91
C LYS A 227 7.46 4.18 -12.63
N GLY A 228 6.62 5.19 -12.73
CA GLY A 228 6.39 6.07 -11.59
C GLY A 228 5.24 7.02 -11.83
N ILE A 229 4.87 7.72 -10.77
CA ILE A 229 3.78 8.69 -10.81
C ILE A 229 4.35 10.11 -10.82
N SER A 230 3.82 10.93 -11.73
CA SER A 230 4.23 12.32 -11.86
C SER A 230 3.64 13.20 -10.76
N LEU A 231 4.22 14.37 -10.54
CA LEU A 231 3.58 15.41 -9.74
C LEU A 231 2.43 16.02 -10.54
N LEU A 232 1.23 15.43 -10.43
CA LEU A 232 0.00 15.95 -11.03
C LEU A 232 -0.97 16.38 -9.93
N SER A 233 -1.55 17.57 -10.09
CA SER A 233 -2.65 18.03 -9.22
C SER A 233 -3.85 17.09 -9.29
N LEU A 234 -4.01 16.39 -10.41
CA LEU A 234 -5.06 15.39 -10.62
C LEU A 234 -5.09 14.33 -9.52
N TYR A 235 -3.93 13.81 -9.10
CA TYR A 235 -3.91 12.74 -8.11
C TYR A 235 -4.50 13.23 -6.79
N VAL A 236 -4.14 14.44 -6.36
CA VAL A 236 -4.67 15.06 -5.13
C VAL A 236 -6.16 15.38 -5.32
N LYS A 237 -6.48 16.10 -6.40
CA LYS A 237 -7.85 16.52 -6.73
C LYS A 237 -8.82 15.34 -6.82
N SER A 238 -8.38 14.23 -7.43
CA SER A 238 -9.22 13.04 -7.57
C SER A 238 -9.62 12.51 -6.21
N LEU A 239 -8.70 12.44 -5.25
CA LEU A 239 -8.98 11.92 -3.91
C LEU A 239 -9.88 12.89 -3.13
N ASP A 240 -9.61 14.21 -3.23
CA ASP A 240 -10.44 15.26 -2.61
C ASP A 240 -11.90 15.22 -3.11
N GLU A 241 -12.10 14.89 -4.39
CA GLU A 241 -13.42 14.73 -5.01
C GLU A 241 -14.05 13.34 -4.74
N GLY A 242 -13.36 12.46 -4.00
CA GLY A 242 -13.81 11.10 -3.74
C GLY A 242 -13.72 10.18 -4.96
N TYR A 243 -12.82 10.44 -5.88
CA TYR A 243 -12.51 9.60 -7.04
C TYR A 243 -11.05 9.15 -7.00
N THR A 244 -10.63 8.48 -8.07
CA THR A 244 -9.23 8.12 -8.33
C THR A 244 -8.81 8.63 -9.70
N ALA A 245 -7.51 8.61 -10.02
CA ALA A 245 -7.05 8.94 -11.36
C ALA A 245 -7.61 7.98 -12.43
N ILE A 246 -7.98 6.76 -12.05
CA ILE A 246 -8.52 5.73 -12.95
C ILE A 246 -9.92 6.10 -13.47
N ASN A 247 -10.67 6.93 -12.74
CA ASN A 247 -11.99 7.42 -13.16
C ASN A 247 -11.93 8.42 -14.32
N TYR A 248 -10.76 9.00 -14.61
CA TYR A 248 -10.60 9.97 -15.69
C TYR A 248 -10.51 9.28 -17.07
N PRO A 249 -10.74 10.03 -18.17
CA PRO A 249 -10.65 9.50 -19.54
C PRO A 249 -9.33 8.76 -19.82
N SER A 250 -9.37 7.78 -20.73
CA SER A 250 -8.25 6.85 -20.99
C SER A 250 -6.96 7.52 -21.48
N ASP A 251 -7.05 8.69 -22.10
CA ASP A 251 -5.92 9.50 -22.55
C ASP A 251 -5.33 10.36 -21.42
N ASN A 252 -5.94 10.34 -20.23
CA ASN A 252 -5.41 11.05 -19.08
C ASN A 252 -4.08 10.42 -18.63
N ARG A 253 -3.05 11.26 -18.60
CA ARG A 253 -1.70 10.89 -18.21
C ARG A 253 -1.63 10.18 -16.85
N GLY A 254 -2.40 10.62 -15.86
CA GLY A 254 -2.37 10.04 -14.52
C GLY A 254 -2.87 8.59 -14.50
N LYS A 255 -3.92 8.31 -15.29
CA LYS A 255 -4.42 6.95 -15.48
C LYS A 255 -3.39 6.05 -16.16
N ILE A 256 -2.77 6.54 -17.23
CA ILE A 256 -1.73 5.81 -17.97
C ILE A 256 -0.55 5.47 -17.04
N GLU A 257 -0.07 6.44 -16.26
CA GLU A 257 1.04 6.24 -15.32
C GLU A 257 0.74 5.17 -14.26
N ILE A 258 -0.45 5.20 -13.66
CA ILE A 258 -0.87 4.19 -12.68
C ILE A 258 -0.99 2.81 -13.34
N ARG A 259 -1.63 2.72 -14.51
CA ARG A 259 -1.78 1.44 -15.22
C ARG A 259 -0.43 0.84 -15.60
N ASP A 260 0.48 1.63 -16.15
CA ASP A 260 1.83 1.21 -16.51
C ASP A 260 2.62 0.70 -15.30
N LEU A 261 2.53 1.42 -14.17
CA LEU A 261 3.18 1.03 -12.93
C LEU A 261 2.56 -0.27 -12.37
N THR A 262 1.23 -0.38 -12.38
CA THR A 262 0.51 -1.59 -11.93
C THR A 262 0.87 -2.80 -12.79
N GLN A 263 0.91 -2.65 -14.11
CA GLN A 263 1.37 -3.70 -15.02
C GLN A 263 2.78 -4.14 -14.67
N LYS A 264 3.71 -3.19 -14.43
CA LYS A 264 5.09 -3.55 -14.13
C LYS A 264 5.24 -4.24 -12.77
N ILE A 265 4.40 -3.90 -11.81
CA ILE A 265 4.32 -4.61 -10.52
C ILE A 265 3.83 -6.04 -10.73
N LEU A 266 2.76 -6.26 -11.51
CA LEU A 266 2.25 -7.59 -11.82
C LEU A 266 3.28 -8.45 -12.57
N GLU A 267 4.03 -7.87 -13.51
CA GLU A 267 5.15 -8.55 -14.18
C GLU A 267 6.20 -9.05 -13.17
N LYS A 268 6.64 -8.18 -12.26
CA LYS A 268 7.61 -8.55 -11.21
C LYS A 268 7.08 -9.62 -10.26
N ILE A 269 5.80 -9.52 -9.89
CA ILE A 269 5.15 -10.55 -9.06
C ILE A 269 5.18 -11.91 -9.75
N ASN A 270 4.88 -11.94 -11.05
CA ASN A 270 4.88 -13.18 -11.82
C ASN A 270 6.29 -13.75 -12.01
N GLU A 271 7.32 -12.91 -12.13
CA GLU A 271 8.73 -13.35 -12.23
C GLU A 271 9.20 -14.10 -10.96
N GLU A 272 8.75 -13.69 -9.78
CA GLU A 272 9.15 -14.27 -8.48
C GLU A 272 8.29 -15.46 -8.04
N LEU A 273 7.12 -15.66 -8.66
CA LEU A 273 6.19 -16.76 -8.39
C LEU A 273 6.38 -17.96 -9.32
N ILE A 274 7.39 -17.91 -10.22
CA ILE A 274 7.85 -19.01 -11.09
C ILE A 274 9.07 -19.68 -10.45
#